data_AF-A0A645I614-F1
#
_entry.id   AF-A0A645I614-F1
#
_cell.length_a   1.000
_cell.length_b   1.000
_cell.length_c   1.000
_cell.angle_alpha   90.00
_cell.angle_beta   90.00
_cell.angle_gamma   90.00
#
_symmetry.space_group_name_H-M   'P 1'
#
loop_
_entity.id
_entity.type
_entity.pdbx_description
1 polymer ?
#
loop_
_entity_poly.entity_id
_entity_poly.type
_entity_poly.pdbx_seq_one_letter_code
_entity_poly.pdbx_strand_id
1 'polypeptide(L)'
;MSRISDYDNYVFNSGGFSGVYVSSCPIDHRAEGMMISEYAEQTGMDPFDAFCDILIRNNGLGLGIYFHMSESDVVEILTQPLCVLGTDGLIGRPGENPHPRAFGSTARAYDLLVRQKKLLSPEAMIHKMSGQAASFLGLSQKGRIADGMDADALLIDLEQFRDTATYQSGTARTQGILKTFIGGREIAPGQEI
;
A
#
# COMPACT_ATOMS: atom_id res chain seq x y z
N MET A 1 29.75 21.28 -2.82
CA MET A 1 29.88 20.30 -3.92
C MET A 1 29.04 19.10 -3.51
N SER A 2 27.93 18.84 -4.20
CA SER A 2 27.08 17.69 -3.90
C SER A 2 27.81 16.39 -4.26
N ARG A 3 27.74 15.38 -3.40
CA ARG A 3 28.27 14.04 -3.72
C ARG A 3 27.29 13.35 -4.67
N ILE A 4 27.76 12.33 -5.39
CA ILE A 4 26.91 11.39 -6.16
C ILE A 4 25.80 10.76 -5.29
N SER A 5 25.95 10.83 -3.95
CA SER A 5 25.03 10.28 -2.95
C SER A 5 24.00 11.26 -2.37
N ASP A 6 23.84 12.47 -2.90
CA ASP A 6 22.89 13.45 -2.34
C ASP A 6 21.48 13.34 -2.95
N TYR A 7 21.30 12.45 -3.93
CA TYR A 7 20.01 12.19 -4.58
C TYR A 7 19.52 10.78 -4.26
N ASP A 8 18.28 10.69 -3.79
CA ASP A 8 17.63 9.40 -3.51
C ASP A 8 17.37 8.68 -4.85
N ASN A 9 18.08 7.57 -5.07
CA ASN A 9 18.01 6.82 -6.32
C ASN A 9 17.28 5.49 -6.09
N TYR A 10 15.97 5.49 -6.31
CA TYR A 10 15.13 4.30 -6.09
C TYR A 10 15.52 3.10 -6.95
N VAL A 11 16.01 3.31 -8.17
CA VAL A 11 16.47 2.20 -9.02
C VAL A 11 17.70 1.55 -8.40
N PHE A 12 18.69 2.34 -8.00
CA PHE A 12 19.89 1.84 -7.34
C PHE A 12 19.55 1.16 -6.00
N ASN A 13 18.71 1.78 -5.17
CA ASN A 13 18.30 1.24 -3.87
C ASN A 13 17.45 -0.05 -4.00
N SER A 14 16.85 -0.29 -5.17
CA SER A 14 16.15 -1.54 -5.48
C SER A 14 17.08 -2.65 -6.01
N GLY A 15 18.40 -2.45 -6.00
CA GLY A 15 19.35 -3.40 -6.60
C GLY A 15 19.44 -3.31 -8.12
N GLY A 16 19.03 -2.17 -8.70
CA GLY A 16 18.92 -1.96 -10.14
C GLY A 16 17.53 -2.25 -10.67
N PHE A 17 17.42 -2.42 -11.99
CA PHE A 17 16.15 -2.66 -12.69
C PHE A 17 15.51 -4.03 -12.42
N SER A 18 16.22 -4.92 -11.73
CA SER A 18 15.68 -6.21 -11.24
C SER A 18 14.78 -6.06 -10.00
N GLY A 19 14.83 -4.93 -9.31
CA GLY A 19 13.92 -4.61 -8.20
C GLY A 19 12.87 -3.56 -8.55
N VAL A 20 12.61 -3.31 -9.83
CA VAL A 20 11.60 -2.36 -10.29
C VAL A 20 10.54 -3.12 -11.10
N TYR A 21 9.35 -3.25 -10.51
CA TYR A 21 8.23 -3.98 -11.07
C TYR A 21 7.24 -3.05 -11.77
N VAL A 22 6.83 -3.43 -12.98
CA VAL A 22 5.84 -2.72 -13.77
C VAL A 22 4.46 -3.23 -13.39
N SER A 23 3.75 -2.44 -12.58
CA SER A 23 2.44 -2.82 -12.05
C SER A 23 1.33 -2.58 -13.06
N SER A 24 1.38 -1.47 -13.79
CA SER A 24 0.42 -1.16 -14.85
C SER A 24 0.96 -0.15 -15.87
N CYS A 25 0.54 -0.29 -17.12
CA CYS A 25 0.86 0.53 -18.27
C CYS A 25 -0.42 0.78 -19.10
N PRO A 26 -0.89 2.02 -19.28
CA PRO A 26 -2.24 2.27 -19.79
C PRO A 26 -2.40 2.16 -21.32
N ILE A 27 -1.32 2.01 -22.10
CA ILE A 27 -1.35 2.01 -23.58
C ILE A 27 -0.72 0.74 -24.13
N ASP A 28 0.51 0.43 -23.71
CA ASP A 28 1.24 -0.78 -24.09
C ASP A 28 1.49 -1.64 -22.84
N HIS A 29 0.67 -2.68 -22.70
CA HIS A 29 0.61 -3.55 -21.53
C HIS A 29 1.70 -4.63 -21.50
N ARG A 30 2.59 -4.70 -22.49
CA ARG A 30 3.51 -5.86 -22.65
C ARG A 30 4.52 -6.02 -21.51
N ALA A 31 4.81 -4.96 -20.79
CA ALA A 31 5.71 -4.99 -19.63
C ALA A 31 4.98 -5.25 -18.30
N GLU A 32 3.64 -5.20 -18.27
CA GLU A 32 2.89 -5.38 -17.02
C GLU A 32 3.16 -6.75 -16.40
N GLY A 33 3.35 -6.79 -15.09
CA GLY A 33 3.61 -8.02 -14.36
C GLY A 33 5.07 -8.47 -14.36
N MET A 34 5.98 -7.69 -14.98
CA MET A 34 7.40 -8.01 -15.09
C MET A 34 8.25 -7.03 -14.28
N MET A 35 9.43 -7.49 -13.87
CA MET A 35 10.54 -6.59 -13.56
C MET A 35 11.06 -5.96 -14.85
N ILE A 36 11.59 -4.73 -14.77
CA ILE A 36 12.16 -4.06 -15.95
C ILE A 36 13.29 -4.90 -16.57
N SER A 37 14.11 -5.58 -15.75
CA SER A 37 15.14 -6.48 -16.27
C SER A 37 14.58 -7.63 -17.10
N GLU A 38 13.43 -8.18 -16.72
CA GLU A 38 12.79 -9.28 -17.46
C GLU A 38 12.25 -8.78 -18.80
N TYR A 39 11.65 -7.58 -18.84
CA TYR A 39 11.25 -6.93 -20.10
C TYR A 39 12.46 -6.63 -20.99
N ALA A 40 13.58 -6.19 -20.40
CA ALA A 40 14.82 -5.93 -21.12
C ALA A 40 15.37 -7.21 -21.77
N GLU A 41 15.40 -8.32 -21.04
CA GLU A 41 15.81 -9.63 -21.55
C GLU A 41 14.90 -10.10 -22.70
N GLN A 42 13.58 -9.96 -22.53
CA GLN A 42 12.61 -10.36 -23.55
C GLN A 42 12.73 -9.55 -24.85
N THR A 43 13.15 -8.29 -24.75
CA THR A 43 13.26 -7.37 -25.89
C THR A 43 14.69 -7.22 -26.43
N GLY A 44 15.68 -7.82 -25.77
CA GLY A 44 17.09 -7.70 -26.12
C GLY A 44 17.67 -6.29 -25.92
N MET A 45 17.11 -5.52 -24.97
CA MET A 45 17.50 -4.15 -24.67
C MET A 45 18.42 -4.06 -23.45
N ASP A 46 19.18 -2.97 -23.32
CA ASP A 46 19.75 -2.58 -22.03
C ASP A 46 18.61 -2.24 -21.05
N PRO A 47 18.72 -2.57 -19.74
CA PRO A 47 17.65 -2.29 -18.78
C PRO A 47 17.24 -0.81 -18.67
N PHE A 48 18.16 0.14 -18.86
CA PHE A 48 17.84 1.57 -18.87
C PHE A 48 17.05 1.95 -20.14
N ASP A 49 17.45 1.41 -21.28
CA ASP A 49 16.73 1.60 -22.55
C ASP A 49 15.34 0.96 -22.49
N ALA A 50 15.22 -0.22 -21.88
CA ALA A 50 13.96 -0.91 -21.64
C ALA A 50 13.00 -0.09 -20.76
N PHE A 51 13.51 0.52 -19.68
CA PHE A 51 12.75 1.46 -18.87
C PHE A 51 12.25 2.66 -19.68
N CYS A 52 13.12 3.26 -20.50
CA CYS A 52 12.75 4.37 -21.36
C CYS A 52 11.74 3.97 -22.44
N ASP A 53 11.88 2.78 -23.04
CA ASP A 53 10.97 2.22 -24.05
C ASP A 53 9.55 2.03 -23.47
N ILE A 54 9.43 1.49 -22.25
CA ILE A 54 8.14 1.38 -21.55
C ILE A 54 7.49 2.75 -21.40
N LEU A 55 8.24 3.75 -20.93
CA LEU A 55 7.73 5.11 -20.75
C LEU A 55 7.33 5.75 -22.07
N ILE A 56 8.16 5.66 -23.10
CA ILE A 56 7.88 6.24 -24.42
C ILE A 56 6.60 5.64 -25.01
N ARG A 57 6.45 4.30 -24.96
CA ARG A 57 5.26 3.61 -25.49
C ARG A 57 3.98 3.95 -24.74
N ASN A 58 4.09 4.32 -23.47
CA ASN A 58 2.98 4.69 -22.62
C ASN A 58 2.83 6.20 -22.42
N ASN A 59 3.47 7.05 -23.23
CA ASN A 59 3.42 8.52 -23.12
C ASN A 59 3.81 9.03 -21.72
N GLY A 60 4.78 8.38 -21.08
CA GLY A 60 5.26 8.69 -19.73
C GLY A 60 4.32 8.26 -18.61
N LEU A 61 3.25 7.52 -18.91
CA LEU A 61 2.29 7.02 -17.92
C LEU A 61 2.60 5.57 -17.53
N GLY A 62 2.34 5.24 -16.28
CA GLY A 62 2.48 3.89 -15.75
C GLY A 62 2.64 3.89 -14.24
N LEU A 63 2.50 2.71 -13.63
CA LEU A 63 2.71 2.48 -12.22
C LEU A 63 3.91 1.54 -12.05
N GLY A 64 4.96 2.05 -11.39
CA GLY A 64 6.14 1.28 -11.00
C GLY A 64 6.18 1.02 -9.50
N ILE A 65 6.66 -0.15 -9.10
CA ILE A 65 6.87 -0.55 -7.72
C ILE A 65 8.36 -0.79 -7.51
N TYR A 66 8.95 -0.11 -6.53
CA TYR A 66 10.39 -0.13 -6.26
C TYR A 66 10.66 -0.89 -4.96
N PHE A 67 11.32 -2.04 -5.05
CA PHE A 67 11.64 -2.90 -3.91
C PHE A 67 12.95 -2.46 -3.24
N HIS A 68 12.89 -1.36 -2.49
CA HIS A 68 14.08 -0.69 -1.93
C HIS A 68 14.08 -0.56 -0.39
N MET A 69 13.17 -1.25 0.30
CA MET A 69 13.03 -1.17 1.75
C MET A 69 13.23 -2.54 2.41
N SER A 70 13.73 -2.53 3.64
CA SER A 70 13.79 -3.71 4.50
C SER A 70 12.52 -3.86 5.34
N GLU A 71 12.00 -5.09 5.47
CA GLU A 71 10.89 -5.38 6.38
C GLU A 71 11.27 -5.06 7.85
N SER A 72 12.53 -5.24 8.25
CA SER A 72 12.98 -4.92 9.61
C SER A 72 12.75 -3.46 9.96
N ASP A 73 13.09 -2.57 9.05
CA ASP A 73 13.04 -1.13 9.26
C ASP A 73 11.58 -0.67 9.23
N VAL A 74 10.76 -1.27 8.36
CA VAL A 74 9.30 -1.06 8.35
C VAL A 74 8.69 -1.46 9.69
N VAL A 75 9.06 -2.62 10.24
CA VAL A 75 8.58 -3.08 11.57
C VAL A 75 9.05 -2.13 12.68
N GLU A 76 10.32 -1.72 12.65
CA GLU A 76 10.87 -0.79 13.63
C GLU A 76 10.16 0.55 13.62
N ILE A 77 9.91 1.13 12.44
CA ILE A 77 9.19 2.39 12.29
C ILE A 77 7.73 2.23 12.75
N LEU A 78 7.02 1.20 12.30
CA LEU A 78 5.60 1.01 12.62
C LEU A 78 5.35 0.77 14.11
N THR A 79 6.33 0.21 14.83
CA THR A 79 6.22 0.02 16.28
C THR A 79 6.47 1.30 17.08
N GLN A 80 6.97 2.37 16.46
CA GLN A 80 7.19 3.63 17.17
C GLN A 80 5.87 4.24 17.70
N PRO A 81 5.87 4.79 18.93
CA PRO A 81 4.69 5.40 19.51
C PRO A 81 4.10 6.54 18.67
N LEU A 82 4.94 7.29 17.95
CA LEU A 82 4.53 8.43 17.12
C LEU A 82 4.15 8.04 15.68
N CYS A 83 4.44 6.81 15.24
CA CYS A 83 4.14 6.38 13.87
C CYS A 83 2.63 6.16 13.69
N VAL A 84 2.03 6.87 12.74
CA VAL A 84 0.64 6.67 12.32
C VAL A 84 0.60 5.83 11.06
N LEU A 85 -0.31 4.86 11.01
CA LEU A 85 -0.49 4.03 9.83
C LEU A 85 -1.15 4.84 8.70
N GLY A 86 -0.53 4.83 7.52
CA GLY A 86 -1.10 5.35 6.28
C GLY A 86 -0.91 4.33 5.15
N THR A 87 -1.83 4.29 4.19
CA THR A 87 -1.78 3.31 3.09
C THR A 87 -0.87 3.74 1.94
N ASP A 88 -0.72 5.06 1.73
CA ASP A 88 -0.07 5.64 0.54
C ASP A 88 -0.60 5.02 -0.78
N GLY A 89 -1.90 4.72 -0.80
CA GLY A 89 -2.55 4.04 -1.90
C GLY A 89 -2.69 4.92 -3.13
N LEU A 90 -2.08 4.50 -4.24
CA LEU A 90 -2.34 5.05 -5.57
C LEU A 90 -3.22 4.07 -6.32
N ILE A 91 -4.52 4.37 -6.41
CA ILE A 91 -5.54 3.44 -6.94
C ILE A 91 -5.58 3.33 -8.47
N GLY A 92 -4.80 4.16 -9.18
CA GLY A 92 -4.76 4.17 -10.65
C GLY A 92 -6.09 4.54 -11.29
N ARG A 93 -6.21 4.26 -12.59
CA ARG A 93 -7.47 4.32 -13.35
C ARG A 93 -8.26 3.01 -13.19
N PRO A 94 -9.59 3.01 -13.45
CA PRO A 94 -10.36 1.78 -13.47
C PRO A 94 -9.74 0.73 -14.41
N GLY A 95 -9.48 -0.47 -13.88
CA GLY A 95 -8.86 -1.57 -14.61
C GLY A 95 -7.33 -1.65 -14.46
N GLU A 96 -6.68 -0.64 -13.90
CA GLU A 96 -5.25 -0.71 -13.58
C GLU A 96 -5.01 -1.58 -12.33
N ASN A 97 -3.81 -2.14 -12.24
CA ASN A 97 -3.35 -2.93 -11.11
C ASN A 97 -2.43 -2.07 -10.21
N PRO A 98 -2.93 -1.54 -9.07
CA PRO A 98 -2.15 -0.68 -8.18
C PRO A 98 -1.24 -1.50 -7.24
N HIS A 99 -0.35 -0.82 -6.51
CA HIS A 99 0.37 -1.47 -5.43
C HIS A 99 -0.62 -2.01 -4.38
N PRO A 100 -0.46 -3.26 -3.86
CA PRO A 100 -1.38 -3.87 -2.90
C PRO A 100 -1.59 -3.09 -1.59
N ARG A 101 -0.72 -2.11 -1.29
CA ARG A 101 -0.86 -1.22 -0.14
C ARG A 101 -2.14 -0.39 -0.19
N ALA A 102 -2.66 -0.12 -1.40
CA ALA A 102 -3.91 0.60 -1.57
C ALA A 102 -5.14 -0.14 -0.98
N PHE A 103 -5.10 -1.48 -0.94
CA PHE A 103 -6.26 -2.30 -0.52
C PHE A 103 -6.00 -3.20 0.69
N GLY A 104 -4.74 -3.39 1.09
CA GLY A 104 -4.35 -4.35 2.14
C GLY A 104 -3.64 -3.76 3.37
N SER A 105 -3.21 -2.50 3.37
CA SER A 105 -2.25 -1.99 4.38
C SER A 105 -2.66 -2.19 5.84
N THR A 106 -3.92 -1.94 6.20
CA THR A 106 -4.40 -2.06 7.59
C THR A 106 -4.39 -3.49 8.08
N ALA A 107 -4.90 -4.42 7.27
CA ALA A 107 -4.92 -5.83 7.59
C ALA A 107 -3.51 -6.45 7.56
N ARG A 108 -2.67 -6.03 6.61
CA ARG A 108 -1.26 -6.46 6.53
C ARG A 108 -0.48 -6.03 7.75
N ALA A 109 -0.63 -4.78 8.19
CA ALA A 109 0.03 -4.29 9.39
C ALA A 109 -0.46 -5.01 10.66
N TYR A 110 -1.75 -5.31 10.75
CA TYR A 110 -2.31 -6.12 11.83
C TYR A 110 -1.71 -7.52 11.84
N ASP A 111 -1.69 -8.22 10.70
CA ASP A 111 -1.14 -9.57 10.61
C ASP A 111 0.35 -9.59 10.98
N LEU A 112 1.13 -8.65 10.43
CA LEU A 112 2.55 -8.53 10.69
C LEU A 112 2.86 -8.26 12.17
N LEU A 113 2.27 -7.21 12.77
CA LEU A 113 2.66 -6.76 14.10
C LEU A 113 1.96 -7.52 15.24
N VAL A 114 0.74 -8.00 15.03
CA VAL A 114 -0.05 -8.67 16.06
C VAL A 114 0.11 -10.18 15.97
N ARG A 115 -0.03 -10.79 14.78
CA ARG A 115 -0.02 -12.25 14.63
C ARG A 115 1.38 -12.82 14.45
N GLN A 116 2.14 -12.28 13.50
CA GLN A 116 3.44 -12.83 13.12
C GLN A 116 4.54 -12.44 14.11
N LYS A 117 4.78 -11.14 14.30
CA LYS A 117 5.87 -10.63 15.16
C LYS A 117 5.47 -10.53 16.63
N LYS A 118 4.17 -10.47 16.94
CA LYS A 118 3.61 -10.35 18.31
C LYS A 118 4.19 -9.17 19.09
N LEU A 119 4.41 -8.05 18.41
CA LEU A 119 4.99 -6.83 18.97
C LEU A 119 3.94 -5.87 19.52
N LEU A 120 2.69 -5.95 19.03
CA LEU A 120 1.56 -5.14 19.50
C LEU A 120 0.38 -6.04 19.86
N SER A 121 -0.43 -5.59 20.82
CA SER A 121 -1.74 -6.19 21.07
C SER A 121 -2.73 -5.81 19.96
N PRO A 122 -3.83 -6.57 19.78
CA PRO A 122 -4.91 -6.18 18.88
C PRO A 122 -5.41 -4.75 19.14
N GLU A 123 -5.63 -4.37 20.39
CA GLU A 123 -6.13 -3.06 20.79
C GLU A 123 -5.13 -1.94 20.46
N ALA A 124 -3.84 -2.16 20.70
CA ALA A 124 -2.79 -1.20 20.35
C ALA A 124 -2.74 -0.96 18.83
N MET A 125 -2.87 -2.02 18.03
CA MET A 125 -2.89 -1.92 16.58
C MET A 125 -4.16 -1.22 16.06
N ILE A 126 -5.33 -1.54 16.63
CA ILE A 126 -6.59 -0.86 16.31
C ILE A 126 -6.50 0.62 16.67
N HIS A 127 -5.97 0.97 17.85
CA HIS A 127 -5.76 2.36 18.24
C HIS A 127 -4.84 3.10 17.27
N LYS A 128 -3.74 2.47 16.83
CA LYS A 128 -2.78 3.05 15.89
C LYS A 128 -3.40 3.43 14.53
N MET A 129 -4.39 2.66 14.06
CA MET A 129 -5.12 2.93 12.80
C MET A 129 -6.45 3.70 13.00
N SER A 130 -6.82 4.07 14.23
CA SER A 130 -8.06 4.81 14.55
C SER A 130 -7.77 6.05 15.39
N GLY A 131 -7.82 5.94 16.71
CA GLY A 131 -7.68 7.08 17.63
C GLY A 131 -6.34 7.81 17.51
N GLN A 132 -5.25 7.09 17.27
CA GLN A 132 -3.94 7.70 17.05
C GLN A 132 -3.92 8.52 15.74
N ALA A 133 -4.47 7.97 14.66
CA ALA A 133 -4.58 8.66 13.38
C ALA A 133 -5.50 9.89 13.47
N ALA A 134 -6.65 9.77 14.13
CA ALA A 134 -7.56 10.88 14.37
C ALA A 134 -6.89 12.00 15.19
N SER A 135 -6.17 11.64 16.26
CA SER A 135 -5.42 12.59 17.09
C SER A 135 -4.35 13.32 16.28
N PHE A 136 -3.56 12.59 15.48
CA PHE A 136 -2.52 13.17 14.62
C PHE A 136 -3.06 14.16 13.58
N LEU A 137 -4.26 13.88 13.04
CA LEU A 137 -4.93 14.75 12.06
C LEU A 137 -5.79 15.86 12.71
N GLY A 138 -5.92 15.91 14.04
CA GLY A 138 -6.75 16.90 14.73
C GLY A 138 -8.27 16.64 14.62
N LEU A 139 -8.69 15.40 14.37
CA LEU A 139 -10.09 15.02 14.21
C LEU A 139 -10.73 14.68 15.56
N SER A 140 -11.16 15.70 16.31
CA SER A 140 -11.59 15.56 17.71
C SER A 140 -12.80 14.63 17.93
N GLN A 141 -13.68 14.48 16.94
CA GLN A 141 -14.90 13.66 17.02
C GLN A 141 -14.74 12.26 16.40
N LYS A 142 -13.52 11.84 16.02
CA LYS A 142 -13.28 10.57 15.30
C LYS A 142 -12.30 9.64 16.02
N GLY A 143 -12.25 8.38 15.57
CA GLY A 143 -11.24 7.40 15.98
C GLY A 143 -11.46 6.76 17.35
N ARG A 144 -12.60 7.00 18.00
CA ARG A 144 -12.99 6.35 19.27
C ARG A 144 -14.48 6.03 19.28
N ILE A 145 -14.83 4.87 19.83
CA ILE A 145 -16.22 4.53 20.18
C ILE A 145 -16.51 5.11 21.56
N ALA A 146 -17.26 6.21 21.61
CA ALA A 146 -17.71 6.86 22.84
C ALA A 146 -18.91 7.76 22.55
N ASP A 147 -19.70 8.08 23.58
CA ASP A 147 -20.81 9.01 23.47
C ASP A 147 -20.32 10.38 22.96
N GLY A 148 -21.07 10.96 22.01
CA GLY A 148 -20.76 12.25 21.39
C GLY A 148 -19.75 12.20 20.23
N MET A 149 -19.18 11.03 19.89
CA MET A 149 -18.32 10.85 18.72
C MET A 149 -19.14 10.61 17.44
N ASP A 150 -18.53 10.86 16.28
CA ASP A 150 -19.11 10.46 14.99
C ASP A 150 -19.25 8.93 14.95
N ALA A 151 -20.40 8.45 14.47
CA ALA A 151 -20.69 7.01 14.37
C ALA A 151 -20.00 6.36 13.15
N ASP A 152 -18.68 6.53 13.06
CA ASP A 152 -17.80 5.87 12.11
C ASP A 152 -17.24 4.59 12.76
N ALA A 153 -17.66 3.42 12.28
CA ALA A 153 -17.33 2.14 12.90
C ALA A 153 -17.16 1.01 11.88
N LEU A 154 -16.32 0.04 12.22
CA LEU A 154 -16.18 -1.22 11.50
C LEU A 154 -16.53 -2.37 12.43
N LEU A 155 -17.33 -3.31 11.94
CA LEU A 155 -17.49 -4.63 12.55
C LEU A 155 -16.51 -5.59 11.86
N ILE A 156 -15.53 -6.09 12.61
CA ILE A 156 -14.43 -6.89 12.07
C ILE A 156 -14.39 -8.25 12.75
N ASP A 157 -14.33 -9.32 11.94
CA ASP A 157 -13.92 -10.65 12.37
C ASP A 157 -12.39 -10.70 12.41
N LEU A 158 -11.84 -10.62 13.63
CA LEU A 158 -10.39 -10.61 13.84
C LEU A 158 -9.70 -11.95 13.53
N GLU A 159 -10.41 -13.06 13.35
CA GLU A 159 -9.82 -14.32 12.90
C GLU A 159 -9.65 -14.32 11.37
N GLN A 160 -10.58 -13.68 10.66
CA GLN A 160 -10.55 -13.57 9.21
C GLN A 160 -9.87 -12.31 8.69
N PHE A 161 -9.61 -11.32 9.54
CA PHE A 161 -9.03 -10.04 9.14
C PHE A 161 -7.63 -10.20 8.54
N ARG A 162 -7.50 -10.12 7.22
CA ARG A 162 -6.24 -10.30 6.49
C ARG A 162 -6.28 -9.59 5.15
N ASP A 163 -5.13 -9.11 4.70
CA ASP A 163 -4.96 -8.62 3.34
C ASP A 163 -4.99 -9.78 2.35
N THR A 164 -5.53 -9.52 1.16
CA THR A 164 -5.51 -10.47 0.03
C THR A 164 -4.91 -9.87 -1.23
N ALA A 165 -4.65 -8.55 -1.22
CA ALA A 165 -4.03 -7.84 -2.32
C ALA A 165 -2.58 -8.28 -2.47
N THR A 166 -2.19 -8.64 -3.69
CA THR A 166 -0.81 -8.98 -4.05
C THR A 166 -0.30 -8.03 -5.13
N TYR A 167 0.98 -8.13 -5.49
CA TYR A 167 1.50 -7.36 -6.62
C TYR A 167 0.82 -7.70 -7.95
N GLN A 168 0.34 -8.95 -8.10
CA GLN A 168 -0.39 -9.42 -9.28
C GLN A 168 -1.90 -9.11 -9.23
N SER A 169 -2.45 -8.90 -8.03
CA SER A 169 -3.88 -8.61 -7.82
C SER A 169 -4.03 -7.54 -6.76
N GLY A 170 -3.65 -6.31 -7.12
CA GLY A 170 -3.52 -5.17 -6.22
C GLY A 170 -4.85 -4.63 -5.70
N THR A 171 -5.96 -4.95 -6.37
CA THR A 171 -7.32 -4.51 -6.01
C THR A 171 -8.10 -5.52 -5.18
N ALA A 172 -7.48 -6.66 -4.81
CA ALA A 172 -8.17 -7.68 -4.03
C ALA A 172 -8.59 -7.15 -2.65
N ARG A 173 -9.83 -7.45 -2.26
CA ARG A 173 -10.43 -6.88 -1.06
C ARG A 173 -9.91 -7.54 0.21
N THR A 174 -9.57 -6.73 1.19
CA THR A 174 -9.31 -7.18 2.57
C THR A 174 -10.49 -8.02 3.09
N GLN A 175 -10.17 -9.17 3.70
CA GLN A 175 -11.16 -10.05 4.31
C GLN A 175 -11.42 -9.68 5.77
N GLY A 176 -12.50 -10.20 6.35
CA GLY A 176 -12.85 -10.05 7.76
C GLY A 176 -13.57 -8.74 8.12
N ILE A 177 -13.77 -7.80 7.18
CA ILE A 177 -14.65 -6.64 7.41
C ILE A 177 -16.10 -7.07 7.15
N LEU A 178 -16.90 -7.17 8.21
CA LEU A 178 -18.29 -7.63 8.14
C LEU A 178 -19.25 -6.49 7.83
N LYS A 179 -19.07 -5.34 8.47
CA LYS A 179 -19.90 -4.14 8.27
C LYS A 179 -19.09 -2.87 8.40
N THR A 180 -19.48 -1.85 7.64
CA THR A 180 -18.90 -0.51 7.69
C THR A 180 -19.98 0.51 7.95
N PHE A 181 -19.73 1.43 8.88
CA PHE A 181 -20.63 2.52 9.22
C PHE A 181 -19.88 3.85 9.07
N ILE A 182 -20.52 4.81 8.41
CA ILE A 182 -20.02 6.19 8.30
C ILE A 182 -21.17 7.11 8.72
N GLY A 183 -20.95 7.94 9.73
CA GLY A 183 -21.98 8.80 10.31
C GLY A 183 -23.24 8.04 10.76
N GLY A 184 -23.08 6.79 11.21
CA GLY A 184 -24.19 5.93 11.66
C GLY A 184 -24.96 5.22 10.56
N ARG A 185 -24.62 5.44 9.29
CA ARG A 185 -25.21 4.73 8.14
C ARG A 185 -24.36 3.53 7.76
N GLU A 186 -24.97 2.35 7.67
CA GLU A 186 -24.30 1.16 7.11
C GLU A 186 -24.02 1.37 5.62
N ILE A 187 -22.77 1.16 5.21
CA ILE A 187 -22.32 1.24 3.83
C ILE A 187 -22.16 -0.17 3.29
N ALA A 188 -22.99 -0.54 2.31
CA ALA A 188 -22.89 -1.83 1.65
C ALA A 188 -21.67 -1.87 0.71
N PRO A 189 -21.02 -3.04 0.51
CA PRO A 189 -19.94 -3.18 -0.46
C PRO A 189 -20.39 -2.76 -1.86
N GLY A 190 -19.72 -1.77 -2.46
CA GLY A 190 -20.04 -1.26 -3.80
C GLY A 190 -21.09 -0.14 -3.85
N GLN A 191 -21.52 0.38 -2.71
CA GLN A 191 -22.37 1.56 -2.64
C GLN A 191 -21.51 2.84 -2.72
N GLU A 192 -21.85 3.76 -3.62
CA GLU A 192 -21.25 5.10 -3.62
C GLU A 192 -21.72 5.88 -2.38
N ILE A 193 -20.79 6.63 -1.76
CA ILE A 193 -21.00 7.42 -0.55
C ILE A 193 -21.30 8.86 -0.94
#